data_AF-A0A382WT82-F1
#
_entry.id   AF-A0A382WT82-F1
#
_cell.length_a   1.000
_cell.length_b   1.000
_cell.length_c   1.000
_cell.angle_alpha   90.00
_cell.angle_beta   90.00
_cell.angle_gamma   90.00
#
_symmetry.space_group_name_H-M   'P 1'
#
loop_
_entity.id
_entity.type
_entity.pdbx_description
1 polymer ?
#
loop_
_entity_poly.entity_id
_entity_poly.type
_entity_poly.pdbx_seq_one_letter_code
_entity_poly.pdbx_strand_id
1 'polypeptide(L)'
;MPVCFESISTAAVFRSLLDELGYEYKRKNANRSYTKVAIILALERTALVHRYEIDNGNLIVDIWEEKPNSGHVTYIEMKGGEENERRVLLQRFSEKLPRRPWDYTFGQKLRNGWFSQGIMGAKKSWHKVIG
;
A
#
# COMPACT_ATOMS: atom_id res chain seq x y z
N MET A 1 13.95 -23.96 -23.54
CA MET A 1 14.21 -22.56 -23.94
C MET A 1 12.93 -21.76 -23.72
N PRO A 2 12.97 -20.56 -23.13
CA PRO A 2 11.78 -19.73 -22.97
C PRO A 2 11.36 -19.09 -24.30
N VAL A 3 10.05 -18.83 -24.46
CA VAL A 3 9.48 -18.07 -25.58
C VAL A 3 8.66 -16.91 -25.01
N CYS A 4 8.69 -15.76 -25.66
CA CYS A 4 8.06 -14.52 -25.16
C CYS A 4 6.57 -14.37 -25.51
N PHE A 5 5.98 -15.37 -26.17
CA PHE A 5 4.59 -15.37 -26.58
C PHE A 5 3.77 -16.31 -25.69
N GLU A 6 2.46 -16.09 -25.67
CA GLU A 6 1.55 -16.95 -24.95
C GLU A 6 1.62 -18.40 -25.46
N SER A 7 1.35 -19.34 -24.57
CA SER A 7 1.46 -20.77 -24.88
C SER A 7 0.53 -21.19 -26.01
N ILE A 8 -0.66 -20.60 -26.07
CA ILE A 8 -1.68 -20.91 -27.09
C ILE A 8 -1.24 -20.44 -28.47
N SER A 9 -0.82 -19.17 -28.59
CA SER A 9 -0.35 -18.62 -29.87
C SER A 9 0.90 -19.35 -30.36
N THR A 10 1.84 -19.64 -29.47
CA THR A 10 3.05 -20.42 -29.78
C THR A 10 2.69 -21.80 -30.33
N ALA A 11 1.78 -22.51 -29.68
CA ALA A 11 1.35 -23.85 -30.12
C ALA A 11 0.65 -23.82 -31.48
N ALA A 12 -0.13 -22.78 -31.77
CA ALA A 12 -0.80 -22.60 -33.06
C ALA A 12 0.21 -22.38 -34.19
N VAL A 13 1.19 -21.48 -34.00
CA VAL A 13 2.26 -21.23 -34.98
C VAL A 13 3.11 -22.48 -35.19
N PHE A 14 3.46 -23.19 -34.12
CA PHE A 14 4.26 -24.41 -34.21
C PHE A 14 3.53 -25.52 -34.99
N ARG A 15 2.21 -25.63 -34.84
CA ARG A 15 1.42 -26.56 -35.66
C ARG A 15 1.46 -26.21 -37.15
N SER A 16 1.28 -24.93 -37.51
CA SER A 16 1.39 -24.47 -38.90
C SER A 16 2.73 -24.89 -39.50
N LEU A 17 3.81 -24.70 -38.74
CA LEU A 17 5.16 -25.12 -39.16
C LEU A 17 5.28 -26.64 -39.37
N LEU A 18 4.68 -27.46 -38.50
CA LEU A 18 4.69 -28.91 -38.68
C LEU A 18 3.92 -29.34 -39.94
N ASP A 19 2.79 -28.69 -40.20
CA ASP A 19 1.96 -28.94 -41.38
C ASP A 19 2.72 -28.52 -42.67
N GLU A 20 3.40 -27.36 -42.65
CA GLU A 20 4.23 -26.85 -43.76
C GLU A 20 5.41 -27.77 -44.09
N LEU A 21 6.02 -28.38 -43.07
CA LEU A 21 7.15 -29.29 -43.22
C LEU A 21 6.73 -30.75 -43.50
N GLY A 22 5.41 -31.03 -43.55
CA GLY A 22 4.89 -32.36 -43.87
C GLY A 22 5.07 -33.39 -42.76
N TYR A 23 5.19 -32.97 -41.49
CA TYR A 23 5.30 -33.90 -40.37
C TYR A 23 3.94 -34.48 -39.98
N GLU A 24 3.89 -35.79 -39.80
CA GLU A 24 2.75 -36.44 -39.12
C GLU A 24 2.92 -36.35 -37.60
N TYR A 25 1.87 -35.90 -36.89
CA TYR A 25 1.90 -35.79 -35.42
C TYR A 25 0.55 -36.11 -34.78
N LYS A 26 0.61 -36.51 -33.50
CA LYS A 26 -0.57 -36.72 -32.65
C LYS A 26 -0.57 -35.71 -31.49
N ARG A 27 -1.63 -34.92 -31.38
CA ARG A 27 -1.83 -34.02 -30.25
C ARG A 27 -2.20 -34.82 -28.99
N LYS A 28 -1.51 -34.54 -27.89
CA LYS A 28 -1.86 -34.99 -26.55
C LYS A 28 -1.77 -33.81 -25.59
N ASN A 29 -2.72 -33.72 -24.65
CA ASN A 29 -2.64 -32.77 -23.54
C ASN A 29 -1.86 -33.42 -22.40
N ALA A 30 -0.91 -32.70 -21.82
CA ALA A 30 -0.10 -33.17 -20.69
C ALA A 30 0.10 -32.04 -19.70
N ASN A 31 0.33 -32.38 -18.44
CA ASN A 31 0.56 -31.43 -17.36
C ASN A 31 2.06 -31.34 -17.04
N ARG A 32 2.54 -30.14 -16.73
CA ARG A 32 3.91 -29.91 -16.26
C ARG A 32 3.90 -29.08 -14.98
N SER A 33 4.43 -29.66 -13.91
CA SER A 33 4.63 -28.94 -12.64
C SER A 33 5.77 -27.94 -12.76
N TYR A 34 5.61 -26.78 -12.13
CA TYR A 34 6.65 -25.77 -11.98
C TYR A 34 6.59 -25.19 -10.56
N THR A 35 7.74 -24.79 -10.03
CA THR A 35 7.82 -24.19 -8.69
C THR A 35 7.73 -22.68 -8.80
N LYS A 36 6.79 -22.08 -8.06
CA LYS A 36 6.76 -20.64 -7.81
C LYS A 36 7.17 -20.41 -6.36
N VAL A 37 8.35 -19.82 -6.15
CA VAL A 37 8.79 -19.42 -4.81
C VAL A 37 8.16 -18.08 -4.47
N ALA A 38 7.39 -18.02 -3.39
CA ALA A 38 6.90 -16.77 -2.82
C ALA A 38 7.44 -16.67 -1.38
N ILE A 39 8.41 -15.77 -1.16
CA ILE A 39 8.93 -15.49 0.19
C ILE A 39 8.20 -14.24 0.69
N ILE A 40 7.36 -14.39 1.71
CA ILE A 40 6.81 -13.23 2.44
C ILE A 40 7.92 -12.76 3.38
N LEU A 41 8.73 -11.81 2.92
CA LEU A 41 9.76 -11.18 3.74
C LEU A 41 9.14 -9.97 4.47
N ALA A 42 9.16 -10.00 5.80
CA ALA A 42 8.94 -8.80 6.58
C ALA A 42 10.16 -7.88 6.38
N LEU A 43 9.99 -6.78 5.65
CA LEU A 43 11.00 -5.75 5.49
C LEU A 43 10.72 -4.64 6.49
N GLU A 44 11.50 -4.57 7.56
CA GLU A 44 11.43 -3.44 8.48
C GLU A 44 11.83 -2.15 7.74
N ARG A 45 11.03 -1.11 7.91
CA ARG A 45 11.28 0.21 7.33
C ARG A 45 11.30 1.23 8.46
N THR A 46 12.38 1.99 8.54
CA THR A 46 12.49 3.11 9.48
C THR A 46 11.90 4.37 8.84
N ALA A 47 11.02 5.05 9.56
CA ALA A 47 10.50 6.36 9.18
C ALA A 47 11.26 7.47 9.94
N LEU A 48 11.53 8.60 9.27
CA LEU A 48 11.97 9.81 9.96
C LEU A 48 10.79 10.34 10.78
N VAL A 49 11.04 10.66 12.05
CA VAL A 49 10.04 11.22 12.96
C VAL A 49 10.34 12.70 13.19
N HIS A 50 9.39 13.55 12.86
CA HIS A 50 9.39 14.96 13.24
C HIS A 50 8.76 15.07 14.63
N ARG A 51 9.60 15.17 15.65
CA ARG A 51 9.19 15.27 17.06
C ARG A 51 9.13 16.72 17.52
N TYR A 52 8.06 17.06 18.22
CA TYR A 52 7.87 18.33 18.91
C TYR A 52 7.63 18.08 20.39
N GLU A 53 8.46 18.67 21.24
CA GLU A 53 8.32 18.62 22.69
C GLU A 53 7.74 19.96 23.17
N ILE A 54 6.58 19.91 23.80
CA ILE A 54 5.83 21.07 24.30
C ILE A 54 5.84 21.00 25.83
N ASP A 55 5.89 22.17 26.47
CA ASP A 55 5.90 22.32 27.93
C ASP A 55 6.96 21.46 28.63
N ASN A 56 8.23 21.62 28.21
CA ASN A 56 9.38 20.87 28.70
C ASN A 56 9.23 19.35 28.57
N GLY A 57 8.51 18.89 27.53
CA GLY A 57 8.30 17.47 27.26
C GLY A 57 7.07 16.87 27.95
N ASN A 58 6.22 17.69 28.59
CA ASN A 58 4.93 17.24 29.12
C ASN A 58 4.03 16.68 28.00
N LEU A 59 4.08 17.29 26.82
CA LEU A 59 3.37 16.84 25.62
C LEU A 59 4.35 16.64 24.47
N ILE A 60 4.37 15.44 23.90
CA ILE A 60 5.20 15.08 22.76
C ILE A 60 4.29 14.83 21.56
N VAL A 61 4.57 15.47 20.44
CA VAL A 61 3.88 15.25 19.16
C VAL A 61 4.86 14.70 18.15
N ASP A 62 4.60 13.49 17.65
CA ASP A 62 5.39 12.83 16.63
C ASP A 62 4.62 12.82 15.31
N ILE A 63 5.24 13.29 14.23
CA ILE A 63 4.70 13.20 12.87
C ILE A 63 5.66 12.37 12.03
N TRP A 64 5.14 11.33 11.37
CA TRP A 64 5.96 10.40 10.59
C TRP A 64 5.19 9.82 9.41
N GLU A 65 5.88 9.21 8.46
CA GLU A 65 5.28 8.66 7.24
C GLU A 65 5.55 7.16 7.10
N GLU A 66 4.50 6.39 6.84
CA GLU A 66 4.59 5.02 6.36
C GLU A 66 4.54 4.99 4.83
N LYS A 67 5.39 4.15 4.22
CA LYS A 67 5.42 3.95 2.76
C LYS A 67 5.00 2.52 2.41
N PRO A 68 3.68 2.21 2.41
CA PRO A 68 3.20 0.85 2.20
C PRO A 68 3.39 0.36 0.75
N ASN A 69 3.38 1.26 -0.25
CA ASN A 69 3.59 0.96 -1.68
C ASN A 69 4.18 2.20 -2.41
N SER A 70 3.58 2.65 -3.52
CA SER A 70 3.96 3.88 -4.25
C SER A 70 3.45 5.18 -3.61
N GLY A 71 2.87 5.06 -2.42
CA GLY A 71 2.19 6.12 -1.70
C GLY A 71 2.75 6.35 -0.31
N HIS A 72 2.36 7.46 0.31
CA HIS A 72 2.76 7.87 1.65
C HIS A 72 1.52 8.05 2.51
N VAL A 73 1.55 7.51 3.73
CA VAL A 73 0.53 7.73 4.76
C VAL A 73 1.20 8.43 5.93
N THR A 74 0.83 9.69 6.15
CA THR A 74 1.34 10.48 7.28
C THR A 74 0.52 10.22 8.52
N TYR A 75 1.19 9.94 9.64
CA TYR A 75 0.62 9.74 10.96
C TYR A 75 1.01 10.90 11.87
N ILE A 76 0.12 11.23 12.80
CA ILE A 76 0.37 12.14 13.91
C ILE A 76 0.01 11.41 15.21
N GLU A 77 0.97 11.34 16.12
CA GLU A 77 0.82 10.73 17.44
C GLU A 77 1.12 11.75 18.53
N MET A 78 0.34 11.72 19.61
CA MET A 78 0.55 12.59 20.77
C MET A 78 0.70 11.73 22.02
N LYS A 79 1.74 11.99 22.82
CA LYS A 79 2.06 11.29 24.08
C LYS A 79 2.22 12.30 25.20
N GLY A 80 1.76 11.96 26.41
CA GLY A 80 1.69 12.92 27.51
C GLY A 80 0.58 13.97 27.31
N GLY A 81 0.60 15.03 28.11
CA GLY A 81 -0.40 16.09 28.14
C GLY A 81 -1.81 15.63 28.57
N GLU A 82 -2.64 16.60 28.91
CA GLU A 82 -4.05 16.37 29.24
C GLU A 82 -4.86 16.00 28.00
N GLU A 83 -5.89 15.17 28.15
CA GLU A 83 -6.71 14.73 27.01
C GLU A 83 -7.37 15.92 26.28
N ASN A 84 -7.88 16.88 27.04
CA ASN A 84 -8.48 18.10 26.50
C ASN A 84 -7.47 18.94 25.71
N GLU A 85 -6.24 19.04 26.18
CA GLU A 85 -5.18 19.78 25.51
C GLU A 85 -4.85 19.16 24.15
N ARG A 86 -4.66 17.83 24.11
CA ARG A 86 -4.45 17.09 22.85
C ARG A 86 -5.61 17.25 21.87
N ARG A 87 -6.85 17.15 22.38
CA ARG A 87 -8.07 17.32 21.59
C ARG A 87 -8.13 18.70 20.95
N VAL A 88 -7.92 19.75 21.75
CA VAL A 88 -7.93 21.14 21.26
C VAL A 88 -6.83 21.35 20.22
N LEU A 89 -5.62 20.85 20.46
CA LEU A 89 -4.51 20.96 19.52
C LEU A 89 -4.81 20.28 18.17
N LEU A 90 -5.31 19.05 18.20
CA LEU A 90 -5.70 18.30 16.98
C LEU A 90 -6.88 18.95 16.25
N GLN A 91 -7.84 19.49 16.97
CA GLN A 91 -8.95 20.25 16.39
C GLN A 91 -8.44 21.48 15.64
N ARG A 92 -7.66 22.34 16.32
CA ARG A 92 -7.06 23.54 15.71
C ARG A 92 -6.15 23.22 14.53
N PHE A 93 -5.40 22.12 14.62
CA PHE A 93 -4.60 21.63 13.52
C PHE A 93 -5.48 21.26 12.32
N SER A 94 -6.57 20.51 12.53
CA SER A 94 -7.48 20.11 11.46
C SER A 94 -8.17 21.29 10.77
N GLU A 95 -8.46 22.36 11.51
CA GLU A 95 -9.05 23.61 11.01
C GLU A 95 -8.07 24.42 10.14
N LYS A 96 -6.75 24.28 10.35
CA LYS A 96 -5.73 24.99 9.57
C LYS A 96 -5.41 24.31 8.23
N LEU A 97 -5.83 23.06 8.03
CA LEU A 97 -5.56 22.34 6.79
C LEU A 97 -6.56 22.74 5.69
N PRO A 98 -6.14 22.76 4.41
CA PRO A 98 -7.02 23.11 3.29
C PRO A 98 -8.16 22.10 3.06
N ARG A 99 -8.04 20.91 3.66
CA ARG A 99 -9.03 19.84 3.69
C ARG A 99 -8.95 19.11 5.01
N ARG A 100 -10.04 18.46 5.43
CA ARG A 100 -10.03 17.65 6.65
C ARG A 100 -8.96 16.55 6.54
N PRO A 101 -8.18 16.29 7.61
CA PRO A 101 -7.07 15.32 7.56
C PRO A 101 -7.48 13.91 7.10
N TRP A 102 -8.72 13.49 7.38
CA TRP A 102 -9.26 12.18 7.03
C TRP A 102 -9.95 12.11 5.66
N ASP A 103 -10.09 13.22 4.93
CA ASP A 103 -10.77 13.26 3.64
C ASP A 103 -9.79 12.98 2.50
N TYR A 104 -9.43 11.70 2.33
CA TYR A 104 -8.57 11.24 1.23
C TYR A 104 -9.28 11.29 -0.14
N THR A 105 -8.61 11.86 -1.13
CA THR A 105 -9.07 11.85 -2.53
C THR A 105 -9.00 10.46 -3.15
N PHE A 106 -9.76 10.22 -4.22
CA PHE A 106 -9.76 8.94 -4.95
C PHE A 106 -8.35 8.54 -5.43
N GLY A 107 -7.58 9.48 -5.99
CA GLY A 107 -6.20 9.23 -6.42
C GLY A 107 -5.26 8.85 -5.27
N GLN A 108 -5.43 9.47 -4.10
CA GLN A 108 -4.67 9.11 -2.90
C GLN A 108 -5.03 7.70 -2.40
N LYS A 109 -6.31 7.32 -2.43
CA LYS A 109 -6.76 5.96 -2.06
C LYS A 109 -6.19 4.90 -2.99
N LEU A 110 -6.17 5.15 -4.30
CA LEU A 110 -5.58 4.23 -5.28
C LEU A 110 -4.06 4.09 -5.08
N ARG A 111 -3.33 5.20 -4.95
CA ARG A 111 -1.87 5.20 -4.80
C ARG A 111 -1.40 4.55 -3.49
N ASN A 112 -2.10 4.81 -2.40
CA ASN A 112 -1.70 4.36 -1.07
C ASN A 112 -2.28 2.97 -0.72
N GLY A 113 -3.03 2.35 -1.64
CA GLY A 113 -3.77 1.11 -1.40
C GLY A 113 -5.11 1.39 -0.72
N TRP A 114 -6.20 1.11 -1.44
CA TRP A 114 -7.58 1.39 -1.01
C TRP A 114 -7.94 0.73 0.34
N PHE A 115 -7.30 -0.40 0.63
CA PHE A 115 -7.50 -1.21 1.85
C PHE A 115 -6.38 -1.07 2.87
N SER A 116 -5.47 -0.11 2.72
CA SER A 116 -4.46 0.13 3.76
C SER A 116 -5.15 0.54 5.06
N GLN A 117 -4.76 -0.10 6.17
CA GLN A 117 -5.36 0.11 7.50
C GLN A 117 -5.37 1.59 7.92
N GLY A 118 -4.34 2.35 7.51
CA GLY A 118 -4.23 3.79 7.78
C GLY A 118 -5.33 4.65 7.12
N ILE A 119 -5.86 4.27 5.96
CA ILE A 119 -6.86 5.09 5.23
C ILE A 119 -8.28 4.73 5.65
N MET A 120 -8.59 3.43 5.73
CA MET A 120 -9.96 2.96 5.99
C MET A 120 -10.44 3.32 7.42
N GLY A 121 -9.52 3.45 8.38
CA GLY A 121 -9.81 3.83 9.76
C GLY A 121 -9.69 5.32 10.08
N ALA A 122 -9.10 6.14 9.20
CA ALA A 122 -8.71 7.52 9.52
C ALA A 122 -9.87 8.35 10.08
N LYS A 123 -11.02 8.36 9.40
CA LYS A 123 -12.19 9.12 9.86
C LYS A 123 -12.61 8.70 11.28
N LYS A 124 -12.67 7.39 11.56
CA LYS A 124 -13.05 6.87 12.88
C LYS A 124 -12.03 7.26 13.96
N SER A 125 -10.73 7.18 13.66
CA SER A 125 -9.67 7.57 14.58
C SER A 125 -9.74 9.07 14.93
N TRP A 126 -9.94 9.93 13.93
CA TRP A 126 -10.10 11.36 14.16
C TRP A 126 -11.37 11.72 14.93
N HIS A 127 -12.50 11.03 14.67
CA HIS A 127 -13.72 11.25 15.44
C HIS A 127 -13.55 10.84 16.90
N LYS A 128 -12.89 9.72 17.19
CA LYS A 128 -12.62 9.29 18.58
C LYS A 128 -11.86 10.35 19.39
N VAL A 129 -11.04 11.17 18.74
CA VAL A 129 -10.17 12.15 19.42
C VAL A 129 -10.79 13.56 19.45
N ILE A 130 -11.49 13.99 18.39
CA ILE A 130 -12.03 15.36 18.28
C ILE A 130 -13.52 15.43 18.63
N GLY A 131 -14.29 14.36 18.45
CA GLY A 131 -15.76 14.33 18.52
C GLY A 131 -16.28 13.47 19.64
#